data_AF-A0A807LFW6-F1
#
_entry.id   AF-A0A807LFW6-F1
#
_cell.length_a   1.000
_cell.length_b   1.000
_cell.length_c   1.000
_cell.angle_alpha   90.00
_cell.angle_beta   90.00
_cell.angle_gamma   90.00
#
_symmetry.space_group_name_H-M   'P 1'
#
loop_
_entity.id
_entity.type
_entity.pdbx_description
1 polymer ?
#
loop_
_entity_poly.entity_id
_entity_poly.type
_entity_poly.pdbx_seq_one_letter_code
_entity_poly.pdbx_strand_id
1 'polypeptide(L)' 'MAEIDVKQLAARIDTVLDILVAGDYQSAIRNLEILKTELRDLDNSDQSPHSGTQKTPWEI' A
#
# COMPACT_ATOMS: atom_id res chain seq x y z
N MET A 1 -11.91 -2.00 4.96
CA MET A 1 -11.75 -0.96 3.93
C MET A 1 -10.74 0.04 4.42
N ALA A 2 -9.46 -0.33 4.39
CA ALA A 2 -8.41 0.67 4.39
C ALA A 2 -8.56 1.47 3.08
N GLU A 3 -9.09 2.69 3.18
CA GLU A 3 -9.35 3.52 2.01
C GLU A 3 -7.99 3.90 1.40
N ILE A 4 -7.76 3.47 0.16
CA ILE A 4 -6.60 3.94 -0.61
C ILE A 4 -6.77 5.45 -0.76
N ASP A 5 -5.83 6.24 -0.24
CA ASP A 5 -5.82 7.67 -0.53
C ASP A 5 -5.42 7.87 -1.99
N VAL A 6 -6.43 7.92 -2.86
CA VAL A 6 -6.28 8.07 -4.32
C VAL A 6 -5.50 9.35 -4.66
N LYS A 7 -5.62 10.40 -3.84
CA LYS A 7 -4.86 11.66 -4.05
C LYS A 7 -3.38 11.45 -3.76
N GLN A 8 -3.06 10.75 -2.67
CA GLN A 8 -1.67 10.40 -2.35
C GLN A 8 -1.07 9.49 -3.42
N LEU A 9 -1.82 8.50 -3.91
CA LEU A 9 -1.38 7.60 -4.97
C LEU A 9 -1.08 8.37 -6.27
N ALA A 10 -1.96 9.28 -6.68
CA ALA A 10 -1.76 10.13 -7.84
C ALA A 10 -0.49 10.98 -7.72
N ALA A 11 -0.28 11.65 -6.58
CA ALA A 11 0.92 12.47 -6.36
C ALA A 11 2.23 11.67 -6.43
N ARG A 12 2.22 10.41 -5.98
CA ARG A 12 3.38 9.51 -6.11
C ARG A 12 3.61 9.08 -7.55
N ILE A 13 2.54 8.86 -8.32
CA ILE A 13 2.66 8.59 -9.76
C ILE A 13 3.24 9.81 -10.49
N ASP A 14 2.79 11.03 -10.17
CA ASP A 14 3.33 12.27 -10.75
C ASP A 14 4.83 12.38 -10.48
N THR A 15 5.27 12.09 -9.24
CA THR A 15 6.69 12.08 -8.87
C THR A 15 7.50 11.09 -9.73
N VAL A 16 6.97 9.89 -9.97
CA VAL A 16 7.63 8.89 -10.83
C VAL A 16 7.71 9.37 -12.27
N LEU A 17 6.66 10.00 -12.79
CA LEU A 17 6.64 10.54 -14.14
C LEU A 17 7.68 11.67 -14.31
N ASP A 18 7.81 12.56 -13.34
CA ASP A 18 8.84 13.60 -13.35
C ASP A 18 10.26 13.01 -13.39
N ILE A 19 10.51 11.96 -12.60
CA ILE A 19 11.79 11.24 -12.58
C ILE A 19 12.07 10.55 -13.93
N LEU A 20 11.06 9.94 -14.55
CA LEU A 20 11.18 9.32 -15.87
C LEU A 20 11.49 10.35 -16.95
N VAL A 21 10.86 11.52 -16.91
CA VAL A 21 11.14 12.64 -17.83
C VAL A 21 12.58 13.14 -17.66
N ALA A 22 13.10 13.14 -16.43
CA ALA A 22 14.50 13.47 -16.15
C ALA A 22 15.50 12.40 -16.62
N GLY A 23 15.04 11.23 -17.06
CA GLY A 23 15.88 10.13 -17.56
C GLY A 23 16.52 9.25 -16.48
N ASP A 24 16.15 9.44 -15.20
CA ASP A 24 16.65 8.61 -14.10
C ASP A 24 15.76 7.37 -13.88
N TYR A 25 15.91 6.40 -14.79
CA TYR A 25 15.14 5.16 -14.76
C TYR A 25 15.37 4.36 -13.48
N GLN A 26 16.57 4.39 -12.88
CA GLN A 26 16.87 3.62 -11.67
C GLN A 26 16.06 4.14 -10.48
N SER A 27 16.00 5.47 -10.31
CA SER A 27 15.17 6.10 -9.28
C SER A 27 13.67 5.86 -9.52
N ALA A 28 13.20 5.91 -10.77
CA ALA A 28 11.82 5.64 -11.10
C ALA A 28 11.43 4.19 -10.76
N ILE A 29 12.26 3.22 -11.14
CA ILE A 29 12.04 1.79 -10.84
C ILE A 29 11.97 1.57 -9.33
N ARG A 30 12.91 2.13 -8.56
CA ARG A 30 12.92 1.99 -7.11
C ARG A 30 11.64 2.54 -6.47
N ASN A 31 11.16 3.69 -6.93
CA ASN A 31 9.90 4.28 -6.44
C ASN A 31 8.69 3.39 -6.74
N LEU A 32 8.64 2.79 -7.94
CA LEU A 32 7.58 1.86 -8.32
C LEU A 32 7.63 0.56 -7.50
N GLU A 33 8.81 0.04 -7.20
CA GLU A 33 8.96 -1.15 -6.35
C GLU A 33 8.46 -0.92 -4.93
N ILE A 34 8.77 0.24 -4.36
CA ILE A 34 8.26 0.67 -3.05
C ILE A 34 6.73 0.80 -3.11
N LEU A 35 6.20 1.56 -4.07
CA LEU A 35 4.77 1.76 -4.25
C LEU A 35 4.01 0.43 -4.41
N LYS A 36 4.54 -0.50 -5.20
CA LYS A 36 3.98 -1.85 -5.38
C LYS A 36 3.93 -2.63 -4.08
N THR A 37 4.95 -2.50 -3.23
CA THR A 37 5.02 -3.20 -1.95
C THR A 37 3.98 -2.65 -0.98
N GLU A 38 3.92 -1.32 -0.85
CA GLU A 38 2.91 -0.66 0.00
C GLU A 38 1.47 -0.97 -0.43
N LEU A 39 1.17 -1.00 -1.73
CA LEU A 39 -0.15 -1.36 -2.24
C LEU A 39 -0.51 -2.82 -1.93
N ARG A 40 0.47 -3.74 -2.00
CA ARG A 40 0.26 -5.14 -1.62
C ARG A 40 0.05 -5.30 -0.12
N ASP A 41 0.80 -4.56 0.69
CA ASP A 41 0.63 -4.58 2.14
C ASP A 41 -0.74 -4.06 2.52
N LEU A 42 -1.27 -3.04 1.82
CA LEU A 42 -2.60 -2.51 2.02
C LEU A 42 -3.70 -3.54 1.64
N ASP A 43 -3.55 -4.22 0.51
CA ASP A 43 -4.44 -5.31 0.07
C ASP A 43 -4.45 -6.48 1.08
N ASN A 44 -3.27 -6.91 1.56
CA ASN A 44 -3.15 -7.94 2.58
C ASN A 44 -3.67 -7.49 3.96
N SER A 45 -3.56 -6.21 4.29
CA SER A 45 -4.10 -5.63 5.52
C SER A 45 -5.63 -5.57 5.50
N ASP A 46 -6.24 -5.37 4.32
CA ASP A 46 -7.70 -5.44 4.15
C ASP A 46 -8.22 -6.90 4.23
N GLN A 47 -7.35 -7.88 3.95
CA GLN A 47 -7.62 -9.33 4.13
C GLN A 47 -7.41 -9.84 5.57
N SER A 48 -6.94 -9.01 6.50
CA SER A 48 -6.85 -9.40 7.92
C SER A 48 -8.26 -9.54 8.50
N PRO A 49 -8.66 -10.71 8.99
CA PRO A 49 -10.04 -10.98 9.31
C PRO A 49 -10.48 -10.15 10.50
N HIS A 50 -11.72 -9.66 10.40
CA HIS A 50 -12.61 -9.54 11.55
C HIS A 50 -12.83 -10.94 12.18
N SER A 51 -11.78 -11.54 12.74
CA SER A 51 -11.90 -12.60 13.73
C SER A 51 -12.25 -11.92 15.05
N GLY A 52 -13.45 -11.33 15.08
CA GLY A 52 -14.14 -11.06 16.31
C GLY A 52 -14.43 -12.41 16.96
N THR A 53 -13.67 -12.76 17.98
CA THR A 53 -14.16 -13.35 19.23
C THR A 53 -12.98 -13.61 20.15
N GLN A 54 -12.71 -12.62 21.00
CA GLN A 54 -12.25 -12.90 22.35
C GLN A 54 -13.36 -13.72 23.03
N LYS A 55 -13.30 -15.06 22.96
CA LYS A 55 -13.95 -15.88 23.98
C LYS A 55 -12.84 -16.43 24.87
N THR A 56 -12.74 -15.81 26.04
CA THR A 56 -11.90 -16.24 27.15
C THR A 56 -12.18 -17.68 27.54
N PRO A 57 -11.23 -18.41 28.15
CA PRO A 57 -11.30 -19.87 28.38
C PRO A 57 -12.32 -20.32 29.45
N TRP A 58 -13.25 -19.47 29.85
CA TRP A 58 -14.14 -19.66 31.01
C TRP A 58 -15.62 -19.59 30.63
N GLU A 59 -16.03 -20.31 29.59
CA GLU A 59 -17.46 -20.56 29.36
C GLU A 59 -17.84 -21.86 30.09
N ILE A 60 -18.59 -21.71 31.19
CA ILE A 60 -19.14 -22.77 32.05
C ILE A 60 -20.30 -23.46 31.33
#